data_AF-A0A924BK09-F1
#
_entry.id   AF-A0A924BK09-F1
#
_cell.length_a   1.000
_cell.length_b   1.000
_cell.length_c   1.000
_cell.angle_alpha   90.00
_cell.angle_beta   90.00
_cell.angle_gamma   90.00
#
_symmetry.space_group_name_H-M   'P 1'
#
loop_
_entity.id
_entity.type
_entity.pdbx_description
1 polymer ?
#
loop_
_entity_poly.entity_id
_entity_poly.type
_entity_poly.pdbx_seq_one_letter_code
_entity_poly.pdbx_strand_id
1 'polypeptide(L)'
;MNWLPLIAISNSYQLLLDSLLFSSNKYENAILGYVIMPNHIHLILYFKKKNLLSSFMRDFKKYTSVKIRQKLEQVGYDLNKLRTESGGFKIWQDRFDELYIRDRKHLEEKLDYIHTNPLQEHWCLAKRPEEYSYSSAFYYLKDTTHDAIVSHYFEFC
;
A
#
# COMPACT_ATOMS: atom_id res chain seq x y z
N MET A 1 -12.36 10.66 -10.64
CA MET A 1 -11.25 10.64 -9.66
C MET A 1 -9.97 10.43 -10.45
N ASN A 2 -9.02 11.36 -10.43
CA ASN A 2 -8.01 11.50 -11.50
C ASN A 2 -6.68 10.78 -11.21
N TRP A 3 -6.66 9.70 -10.41
CA TRP A 3 -5.45 8.91 -10.07
C TRP A 3 -4.20 9.77 -9.83
N LEU A 4 -4.37 10.89 -9.13
CA LEU A 4 -3.33 11.90 -8.92
C LEU A 4 -2.19 11.31 -8.08
N PRO A 5 -0.91 11.65 -8.36
CA PRO A 5 0.25 11.12 -7.64
C PRO A 5 0.45 11.78 -6.26
N LEU A 6 -0.60 11.80 -5.44
CA LEU A 6 -0.63 12.48 -4.15
C LEU A 6 0.39 11.90 -3.16
N ILE A 7 0.70 10.60 -3.26
CA ILE A 7 1.69 9.96 -2.39
C ILE A 7 3.08 10.51 -2.71
N ALA A 8 3.42 10.63 -4.00
CA ALA A 8 4.67 11.23 -4.45
C ALA A 8 4.74 12.73 -4.11
N ILE A 9 3.71 13.50 -4.44
CA ILE A 9 3.67 14.95 -4.20
C ILE A 9 3.85 15.28 -2.71
N SER A 10 3.20 14.52 -1.83
CA SER A 10 3.30 14.72 -0.39
C SER A 10 4.50 14.05 0.26
N ASN A 11 5.31 13.29 -0.49
CA ASN A 11 6.37 12.42 0.01
C ASN A 11 5.89 11.57 1.22
N SER A 12 4.84 10.80 1.00
CA SER A 12 4.13 10.05 2.06
C SER A 12 4.43 8.55 2.10
N TYR A 13 5.42 8.07 1.36
CA TYR A 13 5.75 6.65 1.31
C TYR A 13 6.08 6.05 2.69
N GLN A 14 7.00 6.66 3.44
CA GLN A 14 7.34 6.17 4.79
C GLN A 14 6.15 6.24 5.75
N LEU A 15 5.38 7.34 5.69
CA LEU A 15 4.15 7.49 6.48
C LEU A 15 3.16 6.34 6.24
N LEU A 16 3.04 5.89 4.99
CA LEU A 16 2.18 4.77 4.63
C LEU A 16 2.71 3.44 5.15
N LEU A 17 4.03 3.20 5.06
CA LEU A 17 4.67 2.01 5.66
C LEU A 17 4.44 1.97 7.17
N ASP A 18 4.69 3.07 7.88
CA ASP A 18 4.51 3.15 9.32
C ASP A 18 3.05 2.91 9.71
N SER A 19 2.12 3.50 8.94
CA SER A 19 0.67 3.31 9.14
C SER A 19 0.24 1.87 8.86
N LEU A 20 0.86 1.21 7.88
CA LEU A 20 0.59 -0.17 7.50
C LEU A 20 1.05 -1.14 8.60
N LEU A 21 2.26 -0.93 9.14
CA LEU A 21 2.79 -1.70 10.26
C LEU A 21 1.93 -1.51 11.52
N PHE A 22 1.62 -0.26 11.87
CA PHE A 22 0.74 0.05 13.00
C PHE A 22 -0.62 -0.63 12.86
N SER A 23 -1.24 -0.53 11.67
CA SER A 23 -2.55 -1.15 11.43
C SER A 23 -2.45 -2.66 11.50
N SER A 24 -1.39 -3.26 10.96
CA SER A 24 -1.23 -4.72 10.98
C SER A 24 -1.07 -5.28 12.39
N ASN A 25 -0.33 -4.58 13.25
CA ASN A 25 -0.24 -4.90 14.67
C ASN A 25 -1.60 -4.78 15.38
N LYS A 26 -2.36 -3.71 15.11
CA LYS A 26 -3.69 -3.50 15.71
C LYS A 26 -4.70 -4.59 15.32
N TYR A 27 -4.66 -5.04 14.07
CA TYR A 27 -5.62 -6.01 13.53
C TYR A 27 -5.10 -7.46 13.53
N GLU A 28 -3.92 -7.70 14.09
CA GLU A 28 -3.29 -9.02 14.19
C GLU A 28 -3.23 -9.73 12.82
N ASN A 29 -2.90 -8.99 11.76
CA ASN A 29 -2.74 -9.54 10.42
C ASN A 29 -1.28 -9.56 10.00
N ALA A 30 -0.92 -10.54 9.17
CA ALA A 30 0.37 -10.57 8.52
C ALA A 30 0.32 -9.77 7.21
N ILE A 31 1.43 -9.13 6.87
CA ILE A 31 1.65 -8.51 5.56
C ILE A 31 2.51 -9.49 4.77
N LEU A 32 1.92 -10.12 3.76
CA LEU A 32 2.64 -11.06 2.90
C LEU A 32 3.33 -10.33 1.75
N GLY A 33 2.82 -9.18 1.31
CA GLY A 33 3.49 -8.40 0.29
C GLY A 33 2.88 -7.03 0.11
N TYR A 34 3.69 -6.09 -0.36
CA TYR A 34 3.23 -4.74 -0.65
C TYR A 34 4.02 -4.08 -1.78
N VAL A 35 3.38 -3.09 -2.40
CA VAL A 35 4.04 -2.03 -3.17
C VAL A 35 3.27 -0.72 -2.98
N ILE A 36 3.99 0.37 -2.74
CA ILE A 36 3.43 1.71 -2.63
C ILE A 36 3.87 2.48 -3.86
N MET A 37 2.93 2.74 -4.76
CA MET A 37 3.13 3.47 -6.00
C MET A 37 2.88 4.98 -5.77
N PRO A 38 3.26 5.86 -6.71
CA PRO A 38 3.06 7.32 -6.59
C PRO A 38 1.62 7.78 -6.31
N ASN A 39 0.62 7.01 -6.72
CA ASN A 39 -0.81 7.34 -6.58
C ASN A 39 -1.67 6.24 -5.94
N HIS A 40 -1.14 5.04 -5.68
CA HIS A 40 -1.91 3.92 -5.14
C HIS A 40 -1.02 2.92 -4.39
N ILE A 41 -1.63 1.93 -3.77
CA ILE A 41 -0.93 0.85 -3.06
C ILE A 41 -1.54 -0.50 -3.43
N HIS A 42 -0.73 -1.54 -3.48
CA HIS A 42 -1.20 -2.93 -3.46
C HIS A 42 -0.71 -3.61 -2.20
N LEU A 43 -1.60 -4.38 -1.56
CA LEU A 43 -1.35 -5.10 -0.32
C LEU A 43 -1.81 -6.54 -0.48
N ILE A 44 -1.01 -7.47 0.01
CA ILE A 44 -1.38 -8.87 0.21
C ILE A 44 -1.32 -9.12 1.71
N LEU A 45 -2.48 -9.35 2.31
CA LEU A 45 -2.63 -9.45 3.76
C LEU A 45 -3.24 -10.80 4.12
N TYR A 46 -2.79 -11.36 5.24
CA TYR A 46 -3.38 -12.56 5.82
C TYR A 46 -4.00 -12.23 7.17
N PHE A 47 -5.29 -12.53 7.31
CA PHE A 47 -6.04 -12.35 8.56
C PHE A 47 -6.40 -13.71 9.14
N LYS A 48 -5.97 -13.99 10.38
CA LYS A 48 -6.37 -15.21 11.10
C LYS A 48 -7.87 -15.22 11.44
N LYS A 49 -8.44 -14.04 11.72
CA LYS A 49 -9.87 -13.85 12.01
C LYS A 49 -10.58 -13.27 10.79
N LYS A 50 -11.78 -13.78 10.48
CA LYS A 50 -12.60 -13.29 9.36
C LYS A 50 -13.13 -11.87 9.62
N ASN A 51 -13.52 -11.18 8.55
CA ASN A 51 -14.23 -9.89 8.57
C ASN A 51 -13.44 -8.69 9.16
N LEU A 52 -12.11 -8.75 9.22
CA LEU A 52 -11.29 -7.64 9.69
C LEU A 52 -10.81 -6.69 8.59
N LEU A 53 -10.77 -7.14 7.33
CA LEU A 53 -10.25 -6.36 6.19
C LEU A 53 -10.93 -4.99 6.04
N SER A 54 -12.26 -4.93 6.08
CA SER A 54 -12.97 -3.65 5.93
C SER A 54 -12.68 -2.68 7.08
N SER A 55 -12.53 -3.19 8.31
CA SER A 55 -12.17 -2.36 9.47
C SER A 55 -10.73 -1.86 9.38
N PHE A 56 -9.80 -2.75 9.00
CA PHE A 56 -8.41 -2.40 8.71
C PHE A 56 -8.32 -1.29 7.67
N MET A 57 -8.97 -1.46 6.51
CA MET A 57 -8.90 -0.50 5.42
C MET A 57 -9.54 0.83 5.79
N ARG A 58 -10.66 0.82 6.51
CA ARG A 58 -11.32 2.04 6.99
C ARG A 58 -10.38 2.86 7.88
N ASP A 59 -9.79 2.23 8.88
CA ASP A 59 -8.95 2.91 9.86
C ASP A 59 -7.64 3.39 9.23
N PHE A 60 -7.00 2.55 8.40
CA PHE A 60 -5.80 2.91 7.63
C PHE A 60 -6.06 4.11 6.71
N LYS A 61 -7.12 4.07 5.90
CA LYS A 61 -7.48 5.15 4.98
C LYS A 61 -7.84 6.43 5.72
N LYS A 62 -8.55 6.33 6.85
CA LYS A 62 -8.92 7.50 7.67
C LYS A 62 -7.68 8.22 8.19
N TYR A 63 -6.77 7.50 8.84
CA TYR A 63 -5.55 8.09 9.40
C TYR A 63 -4.66 8.71 8.31
N THR A 64 -4.38 7.94 7.26
CA THR A 64 -3.49 8.36 6.18
C THR A 64 -4.08 9.52 5.37
N SER A 65 -5.40 9.60 5.19
CA SER A 65 -6.04 10.75 4.53
C SER A 65 -5.75 12.07 5.25
N VAL A 66 -5.85 12.07 6.58
CA VAL A 66 -5.57 13.27 7.39
C VAL A 66 -4.11 13.67 7.26
N LYS A 67 -3.20 12.70 7.39
CA LYS A 67 -1.75 12.97 7.35
C LYS A 67 -1.24 13.37 5.97
N ILE A 68 -1.71 12.72 4.91
CA ILE A 68 -1.37 13.08 3.53
C ILE A 68 -1.89 14.48 3.22
N ARG A 69 -3.13 14.81 3.61
CA ARG A 69 -3.67 16.15 3.42
C ARG A 69 -2.81 17.22 4.10
N GLN A 70 -2.41 17.01 5.35
CA GLN A 70 -1.53 17.95 6.07
C GLN A 70 -0.19 18.15 5.33
N LYS A 71 0.41 17.06 4.83
CA LYS A 71 1.64 17.13 4.03
C LYS A 71 1.44 17.86 2.69
N LEU A 72 0.30 17.66 2.03
CA LEU A 72 -0.06 18.39 0.81
C LEU A 72 -0.19 19.89 1.05
N GLU A 73 -0.84 20.30 2.15
CA GLU A 73 -0.93 21.71 2.56
C GLU A 73 0.46 22.31 2.80
N GLN A 74 1.37 21.57 3.46
CA GLN A 74 2.74 22.00 3.75
C GLN A 74 3.58 22.23 2.49
N VAL A 75 3.38 21.44 1.44
CA VAL A 75 4.07 21.61 0.16
C VAL A 75 3.35 22.56 -0.80
N GLY A 76 2.33 23.28 -0.32
CA GLY A 76 1.59 24.27 -1.10
C GLY A 76 0.71 23.68 -2.21
N TYR A 77 0.32 22.40 -2.09
CA TYR A 77 -0.55 21.78 -3.08
C TYR A 77 -1.98 22.35 -2.99
N ASP A 78 -2.55 22.70 -4.15
CA ASP A 78 -3.93 23.19 -4.23
C ASP A 78 -4.94 22.07 -3.91
N LEU A 79 -5.41 22.07 -2.66
CA LEU A 79 -6.38 21.10 -2.18
C LEU A 79 -7.76 21.20 -2.86
N ASN A 80 -8.09 22.30 -3.54
CA ASN A 80 -9.37 22.39 -4.25
C ASN A 80 -9.52 21.31 -5.33
N LYS A 81 -8.38 20.82 -5.86
CA LYS A 81 -8.33 19.67 -6.79
C LYS A 81 -8.83 18.36 -6.17
N LEU A 82 -8.93 18.30 -4.84
CA LEU A 82 -9.36 17.12 -4.07
C LEU A 82 -10.75 17.31 -3.46
N ARG A 83 -11.39 18.45 -3.74
CA ARG A 83 -12.69 18.79 -3.16
C ARG A 83 -13.78 17.91 -3.73
N THR A 84 -14.63 17.37 -2.86
CA THR A 84 -15.82 16.62 -3.25
C THR A 84 -17.01 17.56 -3.41
N GLU A 85 -18.05 17.10 -4.10
CA GLU A 85 -19.33 17.82 -4.22
C GLU A 85 -19.95 18.14 -2.85
N SER A 86 -19.71 17.28 -1.85
CA SER A 86 -20.11 17.47 -0.45
C SER A 86 -19.22 18.44 0.34
N GLY A 87 -18.25 19.10 -0.30
CA GLY A 87 -17.38 20.12 0.32
C GLY A 87 -16.18 19.57 1.11
N GLY A 88 -16.04 18.25 1.23
CA GLY A 88 -14.90 17.58 1.87
C GLY A 88 -13.69 17.43 0.94
N PHE A 89 -12.62 16.81 1.43
CA PHE A 89 -11.43 16.46 0.63
C PHE A 89 -11.25 14.95 0.56
N LYS A 90 -10.84 14.45 -0.60
CA LYS A 90 -10.71 13.00 -0.84
C LYS A 90 -9.30 12.63 -1.30
N ILE A 91 -8.62 11.84 -0.47
CA ILE A 91 -7.29 11.27 -0.77
C ILE A 91 -7.42 9.89 -1.43
N TRP A 92 -8.24 9.02 -0.83
CA TRP A 92 -8.46 7.66 -1.33
C TRP A 92 -9.81 7.53 -2.04
N GLN A 93 -9.92 6.56 -2.94
CA GLN A 93 -11.22 6.12 -3.45
C GLN A 93 -12.10 5.59 -2.32
N ASP A 94 -13.43 5.55 -2.45
CA ASP A 94 -14.31 5.09 -1.36
C ASP A 94 -14.13 3.60 -1.10
N ARG A 95 -14.18 2.81 -2.17
CA ARG A 95 -13.94 1.38 -2.15
C ARG A 95 -12.46 1.06 -2.28
N PHE A 96 -12.13 -0.20 -2.06
CA PHE A 96 -10.87 -0.81 -2.43
C PHE A 96 -11.23 -2.11 -3.14
N ASP A 97 -10.39 -2.52 -4.09
CA ASP A 97 -10.58 -3.79 -4.78
C ASP A 97 -9.96 -4.90 -3.94
N GLU A 98 -10.72 -5.95 -3.73
CA GLU A 98 -10.32 -7.10 -2.92
C GLU A 98 -10.44 -8.39 -3.73
N LEU A 99 -9.43 -9.24 -3.59
CA LEU A 99 -9.39 -10.55 -4.20
C LEU A 99 -9.01 -11.58 -3.14
N TYR A 100 -9.84 -12.60 -2.99
CA TYR A 100 -9.53 -13.72 -2.10
C TYR A 100 -8.55 -14.67 -2.77
N ILE A 101 -7.33 -14.77 -2.22
CA ILE A 101 -6.29 -15.69 -2.66
C ILE A 101 -6.52 -17.03 -1.97
N ARG A 102 -6.66 -18.09 -2.76
CA ARG A 102 -7.15 -19.41 -2.32
C ARG A 102 -6.05 -20.42 -2.06
N ASP A 103 -4.93 -20.26 -2.74
CA ASP A 103 -3.82 -21.19 -2.72
C ASP A 103 -2.50 -20.45 -2.94
N ARG A 104 -1.42 -21.17 -2.66
CA ARG A 104 -0.06 -20.66 -2.73
C ARG A 104 0.35 -20.24 -4.15
N LYS A 105 -0.04 -20.99 -5.17
CA LYS A 105 0.32 -20.66 -6.56
C LYS A 105 -0.26 -19.30 -6.94
N HIS A 106 -1.53 -19.08 -6.63
CA HIS A 106 -2.18 -17.80 -6.88
C HIS A 106 -1.56 -16.67 -6.03
N LEU A 107 -1.10 -16.97 -4.81
CA LEU A 107 -0.37 -16.00 -3.98
C LEU A 107 0.95 -15.56 -4.64
N GLU A 108 1.76 -16.52 -5.09
CA GLU A 108 3.04 -16.27 -5.76
C GLU A 108 2.83 -15.46 -7.05
N GLU A 109 1.83 -15.81 -7.86
CA GLU A 109 1.45 -15.04 -9.05
C GLU A 109 1.09 -13.58 -8.73
N LYS A 110 0.41 -13.34 -7.59
CA LYS A 110 0.05 -11.98 -7.16
C LYS A 110 1.24 -11.23 -6.58
N LEU A 111 2.15 -11.88 -5.87
CA LEU A 111 3.41 -11.29 -5.43
C LEU A 111 4.22 -10.79 -6.64
N ASP A 112 4.43 -11.66 -7.62
CA ASP A 112 5.15 -11.31 -8.86
C ASP A 112 4.48 -10.14 -9.59
N TYR A 113 3.15 -10.19 -9.72
CA TYR A 113 2.39 -9.10 -10.33
C TYR A 113 2.61 -7.77 -9.60
N ILE A 114 2.48 -7.74 -8.27
CA ILE A 114 2.62 -6.47 -7.55
C ILE A 114 4.06 -5.95 -7.56
N HIS A 115 5.05 -6.84 -7.48
CA HIS A 115 6.48 -6.48 -7.46
C HIS A 115 7.00 -5.98 -8.81
N THR A 116 6.34 -6.34 -9.91
CA THR A 116 6.69 -5.87 -11.26
C THR A 116 5.99 -4.56 -11.65
N ASN A 117 5.04 -4.04 -10.86
CA ASN A 117 4.39 -2.75 -11.13
C ASN A 117 5.36 -1.57 -11.25
N PRO A 118 6.38 -1.40 -10.37
CA PRO A 118 7.32 -0.29 -10.49
C PRO A 118 8.13 -0.27 -11.81
N LEU A 119 8.22 -1.40 -12.50
CA LEU A 119 9.00 -1.56 -13.74
C LEU A 119 8.20 -1.20 -14.99
N GLN A 120 6.87 -1.10 -14.89
CA GLN A 120 6.02 -0.81 -16.05
C GLN A 120 6.44 0.52 -16.69
N GLU A 121 6.42 0.59 -18.02
CA GLU A 121 6.98 1.71 -18.79
C GLU A 121 6.43 3.09 -18.37
N HIS A 122 5.14 3.16 -18.04
CA HIS A 122 4.48 4.38 -17.59
C HIS A 122 4.88 4.81 -16.16
N TRP A 123 5.44 3.90 -15.37
CA TRP A 123 5.99 4.17 -14.04
C TRP A 123 7.49 4.41 -14.09
N CYS A 124 8.24 3.49 -14.71
CA CYS A 124 9.69 3.52 -14.87
C CYS A 124 10.43 3.90 -13.57
N LEU A 125 9.99 3.32 -12.44
CA LEU A 125 10.50 3.66 -11.10
C LEU A 125 11.73 2.85 -10.70
N ALA A 126 11.94 1.69 -11.32
CA ALA A 126 13.08 0.81 -11.09
C ALA A 126 13.35 -0.07 -12.32
N LYS A 127 14.58 -0.60 -12.44
CA LYS A 127 14.94 -1.56 -13.50
C LYS A 127 14.73 -3.01 -13.06
N ARG A 128 14.80 -3.27 -11.76
CA ARG A 128 14.55 -4.57 -11.14
C ARG A 128 13.58 -4.44 -9.97
N PRO A 129 12.76 -5.45 -9.65
CA PRO A 129 11.77 -5.34 -8.58
C PRO A 129 12.38 -4.98 -7.22
N GLU A 130 13.52 -5.60 -6.88
CA GLU A 130 14.22 -5.36 -5.61
C GLU A 130 14.88 -3.98 -5.49
N GLU A 131 14.98 -3.21 -6.57
CA GLU A 131 15.57 -1.86 -6.53
C GLU A 131 14.55 -0.80 -6.08
N TYR A 132 13.26 -1.12 -6.09
CA TYR A 132 12.23 -0.19 -5.66
C TYR A 132 12.02 -0.22 -4.14
N SER A 133 12.49 0.83 -3.46
CA SER A 133 12.54 0.90 -1.99
C SER A 133 11.18 0.82 -1.27
N TYR A 134 10.07 1.06 -1.99
CA TYR A 134 8.73 1.03 -1.41
C TYR A 134 7.93 -0.20 -1.86
N SER A 135 8.62 -1.33 -2.01
CA SER A 135 8.03 -2.64 -2.27
C SER A 135 8.70 -3.72 -1.42
N SER A 136 7.92 -4.75 -1.08
CA SER A 136 8.43 -5.96 -0.44
C SER A 136 9.21 -6.89 -1.40
N ALA A 137 9.43 -6.51 -2.65
CA ALA A 137 10.16 -7.33 -3.62
C ALA A 137 11.58 -7.67 -3.15
N PHE A 138 12.25 -6.72 -2.48
CA PHE A 138 13.59 -6.92 -1.94
C PHE A 138 13.65 -8.08 -0.93
N TYR A 139 12.67 -8.16 -0.03
CA TYR A 139 12.56 -9.25 0.95
C TYR A 139 12.61 -10.63 0.29
N TYR A 140 11.85 -10.83 -0.79
CA TYR A 140 11.75 -12.11 -1.49
C TYR A 140 12.92 -12.43 -2.40
N LEU A 141 13.53 -11.42 -3.03
CA LEU A 141 14.57 -11.64 -4.05
C LEU A 141 15.99 -11.58 -3.51
N LYS A 142 16.20 -11.05 -2.30
CA LYS A 142 17.52 -10.94 -1.67
C LYS A 142 17.66 -11.75 -0.38
N ASP A 143 16.62 -12.50 0.01
CA ASP A 143 16.60 -13.37 1.18
C ASP A 143 17.14 -12.68 2.45
N THR A 144 16.78 -11.41 2.61
CA THR A 144 17.18 -10.63 3.77
C THR A 144 16.06 -10.66 4.79
N THR A 145 16.31 -11.31 5.93
CA THR A 145 15.47 -11.28 7.13
C THR A 145 15.27 -9.89 7.76
N HIS A 146 15.71 -8.82 7.08
CA HIS A 146 15.79 -7.46 7.62
C HIS A 146 14.60 -6.55 7.26
N ASP A 147 13.68 -6.98 6.39
CA ASP A 147 12.45 -6.20 6.16
C ASP A 147 11.36 -6.61 7.18
N ALA A 148 11.46 -6.04 8.38
CA ALA A 148 10.69 -6.44 9.58
C ALA A 148 9.16 -6.30 9.46
N ILE A 149 8.66 -5.72 8.36
CA ILE A 149 7.24 -5.54 8.10
C ILE A 149 6.61 -6.74 7.38
N VAL A 150 7.40 -7.57 6.69
CA VAL A 150 6.89 -8.68 5.87
C VAL A 150 7.00 -10.00 6.63
N SER A 151 5.92 -10.77 6.65
CA SER A 151 5.93 -12.16 7.12
C SER A 151 6.02 -13.09 5.93
N HIS A 152 6.93 -14.06 5.97
CA HIS A 152 7.11 -14.98 4.85
C HIS A 152 5.83 -15.81 4.66
N TYR A 153 5.33 -15.92 3.42
CA TYR A 153 4.07 -16.64 3.17
C TYR A 153 4.12 -18.13 3.53
N PHE A 154 5.30 -18.76 3.53
CA PHE A 154 5.52 -20.13 4.01
C PHE A 154 4.99 -20.39 5.44
N GLU A 155 4.87 -19.35 6.27
CA GLU A 155 4.35 -19.49 7.63
C GLU A 155 2.82 -19.64 7.68
N PHE A 156 2.12 -19.42 6.56
CA PHE A 156 0.66 -19.38 6.48
C PHE A 156 0.07 -20.32 5.41
N CYS A 157 0.92 -21.08 4.72
CA CYS A 157 0.55 -22.05 3.69
C CYS A 157 0.58 -23.48 4.24
#